data_AF-H6NG08-F1
#
_entry.id   AF-H6NG08-F1
#
_cell.length_a   1.000
_cell.length_b   1.000
_cell.length_c   1.000
_cell.angle_alpha   90.00
_cell.angle_beta   90.00
_cell.angle_gamma   90.00
#
_symmetry.space_group_name_H-M   'P 1'
#
loop_
_entity.id
_entity.type
_entity.pdbx_description
1 polymer ?
#
loop_
_entity_poly.entity_id
_entity_poly.type
_entity_poly.pdbx_seq_one_letter_code
_entity_poly.pdbx_strand_id
1 'polypeptide(L)'
;MDDVGLYAMLSLIVPIAVIIVIIIGKMLRHQEIPDSRYTPFDQITGHAPVVFQEHKETKEDEDEAGDDKDKNEREGCCVLEGDGLYRKLLDEGIAGPQEIRGCSEEELRNFEMENNLRLPGSYRNFLLTAGHGAGRLLHGTDILWDQVTSLREAAEELLAENNESFTLPEDAFVFSMHQGYAFMYFLLSDGENPAVYMYVEGSGVPRKAYSSFDAFLLEELKLHSERQNGKSETA
;
A
#
# COMPACT_ATOMS: atom_id res chain seq x y z
N MET A 1 -35.44 -8.65 37.02
CA MET A 1 -35.05 -7.33 36.49
C MET A 1 -36.16 -6.37 36.81
N ASP A 2 -35.81 -5.32 37.52
CA ASP A 2 -36.60 -4.11 37.74
C ASP A 2 -36.83 -3.39 36.41
N ASP A 3 -37.98 -2.71 36.28
CA ASP A 3 -38.35 -1.96 35.07
C ASP A 3 -37.25 -0.96 34.67
N VAL A 4 -36.54 -0.39 35.66
CA VAL A 4 -35.41 0.52 35.46
C VAL A 4 -34.26 -0.14 34.71
N GLY A 5 -33.90 -1.39 35.06
CA GLY A 5 -32.88 -2.15 34.34
C GLY A 5 -33.29 -2.49 32.91
N LEU A 6 -34.57 -2.76 32.67
CA LEU A 6 -35.09 -3.00 31.32
C LEU A 6 -35.03 -1.72 30.47
N TYR A 7 -35.41 -0.57 31.02
CA TYR A 7 -35.31 0.72 30.33
C TYR A 7 -33.86 1.13 30.04
N ALA A 8 -32.92 0.84 30.94
CA ALA A 8 -31.49 1.09 30.73
C ALA A 8 -30.89 0.23 29.60
N MET A 9 -31.34 -1.02 29.46
CA MET A 9 -30.92 -1.89 28.35
C MET A 9 -31.52 -1.42 27.02
N LEU A 10 -32.81 -1.07 27.02
CA LEU A 10 -33.49 -0.59 25.82
C LEU A 10 -32.93 0.77 25.35
N SER A 11 -32.55 1.66 26.26
CA SER A 11 -31.98 2.97 25.90
C SER A 11 -30.61 2.86 25.22
N LEU A 12 -29.86 1.78 25.45
CA LEU A 12 -28.57 1.51 24.80
C LEU A 12 -28.74 0.77 23.47
N ILE A 13 -29.70 -0.15 23.37
CA ILE A 13 -29.91 -1.00 22.18
C ILE A 13 -30.65 -0.24 21.07
N VAL A 14 -31.69 0.54 21.41
CA VAL A 14 -32.51 1.25 20.43
C VAL A 14 -31.71 2.20 19.52
N PRO A 15 -30.80 3.07 20.01
CA PRO A 15 -30.03 3.93 19.13
C PRO A 15 -29.08 3.15 18.20
N ILE A 16 -28.48 2.05 18.69
CA ILE A 16 -27.63 1.17 17.88
C ILE A 16 -28.45 0.52 16.75
N ALA A 17 -29.64 0.01 17.07
CA ALA A 17 -30.52 -0.58 16.07
C ALA A 17 -30.96 0.43 15.00
N VAL A 18 -31.24 1.68 15.38
CA VAL A 18 -31.57 2.76 14.43
C VAL A 18 -30.38 3.07 13.51
N ILE A 19 -29.16 3.11 14.04
CA ILE A 19 -27.94 3.31 13.24
C ILE A 19 -27.75 2.17 12.23
N ILE A 20 -27.92 0.91 12.66
CA ILE A 20 -27.82 -0.26 11.78
C ILE A 20 -28.85 -0.18 10.64
N VAL A 21 -30.09 0.19 10.93
CA VAL A 21 -31.14 0.36 9.90
C VAL A 21 -30.81 1.49 8.92
N ILE A 22 -30.23 2.59 9.39
CA ILE A 22 -29.77 3.69 8.52
C ILE A 22 -28.63 3.23 7.61
N ILE A 23 -27.67 2.46 8.14
CA ILE A 23 -26.56 1.89 7.38
C ILE A 23 -27.10 0.92 6.32
N ILE A 24 -27.96 -0.03 6.69
CA ILE A 24 -28.60 -0.98 5.75
C ILE A 24 -29.41 -0.23 4.69
N GLY A 25 -30.18 0.80 5.08
CA GLY A 25 -30.95 1.62 4.14
C GLY A 25 -30.07 2.39 3.16
N LYS A 26 -28.91 2.88 3.61
CA LYS A 26 -27.89 3.48 2.73
C LYS A 26 -27.23 2.43 1.82
N MET A 27 -26.88 1.26 2.34
CA MET A 27 -26.29 0.13 1.59
C MET A 27 -27.23 -0.44 0.51
N LEU A 28 -28.55 -0.36 0.71
CA LEU A 28 -29.52 -0.81 -0.30
C LEU A 28 -29.73 0.24 -1.41
N ARG A 29 -29.44 1.52 -1.12
CA ARG A 29 -29.66 2.64 -2.05
C ARG A 29 -28.40 3.05 -2.81
N HIS A 30 -27.23 2.85 -2.22
CA HIS A 30 -25.92 2.93 -2.87
C HIS A 30 -25.36 1.51 -2.96
N GLN A 31 -25.01 1.06 -4.16
CA GLN A 31 -24.38 -0.23 -4.42
C GLN A 31 -22.90 -0.26 -3.95
N GLU A 32 -22.63 0.30 -2.76
CA GLU A 32 -21.31 0.30 -2.12
C GLU A 32 -21.41 -0.45 -0.81
N ILE A 33 -20.97 -1.70 -0.86
CA ILE A 33 -20.72 -2.54 0.31
C ILE A 33 -19.60 -1.84 1.10
N PRO A 34 -19.74 -1.56 2.42
CA PRO A 34 -18.58 -1.22 3.23
C PRO A 34 -17.62 -2.42 3.20
N ASP A 35 -16.38 -2.23 2.74
CA ASP A 35 -15.35 -3.27 2.70
C ASP A 35 -15.02 -3.72 4.12
N SER A 36 -15.77 -4.72 4.61
CA SER A 36 -15.50 -5.45 5.84
C SER A 36 -14.88 -6.78 5.45
N ARG A 37 -13.66 -6.74 4.92
CA ARG A 37 -12.82 -7.94 4.76
C ARG A 37 -12.17 -8.37 6.08
N TYR A 38 -13.00 -8.49 7.13
CA TYR A 38 -12.60 -9.28 8.29
C TYR A 38 -13.83 -9.71 9.09
N THR A 39 -14.17 -11.00 9.03
CA THR A 39 -14.88 -11.64 10.14
C THR A 39 -13.90 -12.59 10.84
N PRO A 40 -13.88 -12.65 12.19
CA PRO A 40 -12.89 -13.45 12.93
C PRO A 40 -12.88 -14.96 12.60
N PHE A 41 -13.88 -15.45 11.85
CA PHE A 41 -14.03 -16.83 11.43
C PHE A 41 -13.32 -17.18 10.11
N ASP A 42 -12.87 -16.19 9.32
CA ASP A 42 -12.20 -16.43 8.03
C ASP A 42 -10.87 -17.19 8.19
N GLN A 43 -10.26 -17.20 9.39
CA GLN A 43 -9.04 -17.95 9.68
C GLN A 43 -9.26 -19.44 10.03
N ILE A 44 -10.50 -19.89 10.25
CA ILE A 44 -10.76 -21.28 10.69
C ILE A 44 -11.06 -22.21 9.52
N THR A 45 -11.62 -21.68 8.44
CA THR A 45 -11.83 -22.41 7.18
C THR A 45 -10.90 -21.84 6.12
N GLY A 46 -9.70 -22.39 6.02
CA GLY A 46 -8.65 -21.99 5.07
C GLY A 46 -9.07 -22.00 3.59
N HIS A 47 -9.86 -21.01 3.19
CA HIS A 47 -10.29 -20.76 1.81
C HIS A 47 -10.02 -19.30 1.39
N ALA A 48 -8.86 -18.75 1.78
CA ALA A 48 -8.24 -17.63 1.09
C ALA A 48 -7.00 -18.15 0.33
N PRO A 49 -6.84 -17.87 -0.98
CA PRO A 49 -5.75 -18.40 -1.78
C PRO A 49 -4.49 -17.52 -1.65
N VAL A 50 -4.06 -17.24 -0.42
CA VAL A 50 -2.79 -16.56 -0.17
C VAL A 50 -1.93 -17.48 0.68
N VAL A 51 -1.30 -18.44 0.00
CA VAL A 51 -0.14 -19.13 0.54
C VAL A 51 1.00 -18.11 0.46
N PHE A 52 1.40 -17.57 1.62
CA PHE A 52 2.64 -16.81 1.75
C PHE A 52 3.80 -17.69 1.24
N GLN A 53 4.39 -17.31 0.10
CA GLN A 53 5.62 -17.92 -0.38
C GLN A 53 6.81 -17.26 0.33
N GLU A 54 7.41 -18.00 1.26
CA GLU A 54 8.79 -17.73 1.70
C GLU A 54 9.72 -17.96 0.50
N HIS A 55 10.15 -16.89 -0.16
CA HIS A 55 11.25 -16.99 -1.12
C HIS A 55 12.58 -17.03 -0.38
N LYS A 56 13.14 -18.24 -0.30
CA LYS A 56 14.49 -18.55 0.15
C LYS A 56 15.50 -18.11 -0.91
N GLU A 57 16.41 -17.21 -0.56
CA GLU A 57 17.59 -16.86 -1.37
C GLU A 57 18.39 -18.13 -1.70
N THR A 58 18.71 -18.33 -2.98
CA THR A 58 19.73 -19.30 -3.41
C THR A 58 20.86 -18.54 -4.07
N LYS A 59 22.07 -18.77 -3.55
CA LYS A 59 23.34 -18.26 -4.06
C LYS A 59 23.68 -18.93 -5.38
N GLU A 60 24.16 -18.12 -6.32
CA GLU A 60 24.83 -18.54 -7.55
C GLU A 60 26.25 -19.03 -7.23
N ASP A 61 26.68 -20.10 -7.91
CA ASP A 61 28.06 -20.37 -8.26
C ASP A 61 28.07 -20.99 -9.69
N GLU A 62 29.07 -20.58 -10.46
CA GLU A 62 29.33 -20.66 -11.91
C GLU A 62 29.42 -22.13 -12.43
N ASP A 63 29.25 -22.50 -13.72
CA ASP A 63 30.09 -22.16 -14.88
C ASP A 63 29.64 -22.85 -16.21
N GLU A 64 30.06 -22.25 -17.33
CA GLU A 64 30.30 -22.74 -18.71
C GLU A 64 29.18 -22.92 -19.79
N ALA A 65 29.24 -21.97 -20.74
CA ALA A 65 29.36 -22.11 -22.21
C ALA A 65 28.20 -22.66 -23.07
N GLY A 66 27.69 -21.77 -23.94
CA GLY A 66 26.89 -22.12 -25.12
C GLY A 66 26.44 -20.89 -25.92
N ASP A 67 27.22 -20.54 -26.94
CA ASP A 67 27.00 -19.49 -27.96
C ASP A 67 25.79 -19.81 -28.87
N ASP A 68 24.78 -18.94 -28.95
CA ASP A 68 24.20 -18.48 -30.23
C ASP A 68 23.24 -17.27 -30.04
N LYS A 69 23.03 -16.55 -31.14
CA LYS A 69 22.66 -15.13 -31.27
C LYS A 69 21.17 -14.79 -31.14
N ASP A 70 20.96 -13.49 -30.89
CA ASP A 70 19.75 -12.69 -31.11
C ASP A 70 18.51 -13.00 -30.25
N LYS A 71 18.48 -12.44 -29.04
CA LYS A 71 17.25 -11.89 -28.46
C LYS A 71 17.53 -10.56 -27.77
N ASN A 72 17.04 -9.51 -28.42
CA ASN A 72 17.02 -8.15 -27.94
C ASN A 72 15.86 -7.97 -26.96
N GLU A 73 16.00 -8.45 -25.73
CA GLU A 73 15.17 -8.04 -24.60
C GLU A 73 16.11 -7.86 -23.41
N ARG A 74 16.58 -6.61 -23.25
CA ARG A 74 17.20 -6.22 -22.00
C ARG A 74 16.11 -6.22 -20.94
N GLU A 75 16.03 -7.30 -20.17
CA GLU A 75 15.54 -7.25 -18.80
C GLU A 75 16.51 -6.37 -17.99
N GLY A 76 16.43 -5.07 -18.24
CA GLY A 76 17.04 -4.06 -17.38
C GLY A 76 16.07 -3.77 -16.27
N CYS A 77 16.54 -3.81 -15.02
CA CYS A 77 15.87 -3.24 -13.86
C CYS A 77 15.08 -1.98 -14.28
N CYS A 78 13.75 -2.09 -14.35
CA CYS A 78 12.93 -1.11 -15.04
C CYS A 78 12.77 0.10 -14.13
N VAL A 79 13.72 1.03 -14.19
CA VAL A 79 13.51 2.36 -13.62
C VAL A 79 12.31 2.95 -14.35
N LEU A 80 11.26 3.33 -13.61
CA LEU A 80 10.11 4.04 -14.16
C LEU A 80 10.53 5.47 -14.49
N GLU A 81 11.35 5.64 -15.54
CA GLU A 81 11.82 6.96 -15.97
C GLU A 81 10.73 7.72 -16.75
N GLY A 82 10.69 9.04 -16.56
CA GLY A 82 9.80 9.93 -17.28
C GLY A 82 8.32 9.60 -17.06
N ASP A 83 7.55 9.54 -18.14
CA ASP A 83 6.11 9.25 -18.14
C ASP A 83 5.77 7.75 -18.13
N GLY A 84 6.75 6.89 -17.81
CA GLY A 84 6.56 5.43 -17.78
C GLY A 84 5.44 4.97 -16.85
N LEU A 85 5.36 5.52 -15.63
CA LEU A 85 4.28 5.22 -14.70
C LEU A 85 2.92 5.67 -15.25
N TYR A 86 2.84 6.89 -15.79
CA TYR A 86 1.61 7.44 -16.36
C TYR A 86 1.04 6.53 -17.45
N ARG A 87 1.88 6.13 -18.42
CA ARG A 87 1.48 5.23 -19.50
C ARG A 87 1.01 3.88 -18.95
N LYS A 88 1.76 3.30 -18.01
CA LYS A 88 1.42 1.99 -17.43
C LYS A 88 0.06 1.99 -16.74
N LEU A 89 -0.27 3.08 -16.03
CA LEU A 89 -1.59 3.25 -15.41
C LEU A 89 -2.73 3.33 -16.42
N LEU A 90 -2.51 3.97 -17.58
CA LEU A 90 -3.50 4.06 -18.65
C LEU A 90 -3.64 2.74 -19.42
N ASP A 91 -2.51 2.15 -19.82
CA ASP A 91 -2.46 0.97 -20.69
C ASP A 91 -3.04 -0.27 -19.99
N GLU A 92 -2.81 -0.41 -18.67
CA GLU A 92 -3.40 -1.47 -17.85
C GLU A 92 -4.83 -1.13 -17.37
N GLY A 93 -5.38 0.02 -17.81
CA GLY A 93 -6.70 0.49 -17.46
C GLY A 93 -6.88 0.76 -15.96
N ILE A 94 -5.80 0.84 -15.19
CA ILE A 94 -5.80 1.05 -13.73
C ILE A 94 -6.41 2.41 -13.38
N ALA A 95 -6.14 3.42 -14.20
CA ALA A 95 -6.66 4.77 -14.06
C ALA A 95 -7.04 5.37 -15.42
N GLY A 96 -8.08 6.20 -15.45
CA GLY A 96 -8.32 7.11 -16.56
C GLY A 96 -7.45 8.38 -16.46
N PRO A 97 -7.27 9.14 -17.56
CA PRO A 97 -6.43 10.34 -17.57
C PRO A 97 -6.78 11.40 -16.53
N GLN A 98 -8.04 11.46 -16.08
CA GLN A 98 -8.52 12.41 -15.08
C GLN A 98 -8.30 11.93 -13.63
N GLU A 99 -8.05 10.63 -13.45
CA GLU A 99 -7.81 10.02 -12.14
C GLU A 99 -6.33 10.04 -11.76
N ILE A 100 -5.44 10.24 -12.75
CA ILE A 100 -4.00 10.39 -12.55
C ILE A 100 -3.71 11.88 -12.30
N ARG A 101 -3.32 12.21 -11.08
CA ARG A 101 -3.05 13.59 -10.67
C ARG A 101 -1.76 13.63 -9.86
N GLY A 102 -0.78 14.38 -10.34
CA GLY A 102 0.51 14.55 -9.67
C GLY A 102 0.54 15.72 -8.69
N CYS A 103 1.46 15.65 -7.73
CA CYS A 103 1.92 16.82 -7.00
C CYS A 103 2.61 17.79 -7.95
N SER A 104 2.53 19.07 -7.63
CA SER A 104 3.35 20.08 -8.25
C SER A 104 4.79 20.03 -7.73
N GLU A 105 5.68 20.46 -8.61
CA GLU A 105 7.07 20.74 -8.30
C GLU A 105 7.25 21.71 -7.10
N GLU A 106 6.32 22.64 -6.90
CA GLU A 106 6.32 23.58 -5.79
C GLU A 106 5.95 22.92 -4.46
N GLU A 107 4.90 22.08 -4.44
CA GLU A 107 4.49 21.33 -3.24
C GLU A 107 5.64 20.49 -2.70
N LEU A 108 6.33 19.74 -3.57
CA LEU A 108 7.43 18.88 -3.14
C LEU A 108 8.62 19.70 -2.64
N ARG A 109 8.99 20.79 -3.33
CA ARG A 109 10.09 21.67 -2.86
C ARG A 109 9.79 22.32 -1.53
N ASN A 110 8.56 22.82 -1.33
CA ASN A 110 8.16 23.45 -0.07
C ASN A 110 8.24 22.42 1.07
N PHE A 111 7.73 21.21 0.85
CA PHE A 111 7.83 20.13 1.82
C PHE A 111 9.28 19.74 2.16
N GLU A 112 10.13 19.55 1.15
CA GLU A 112 11.56 19.25 1.33
C GLU A 112 12.27 20.33 2.13
N MET A 113 11.97 21.61 1.85
CA MET A 113 12.53 22.76 2.58
C MET A 113 12.02 22.84 4.02
N GLU A 114 10.71 22.73 4.23
CA GLU A 114 10.08 22.82 5.56
C GLU A 114 10.56 21.72 6.51
N ASN A 115 10.80 20.53 5.97
CA ASN A 115 11.23 19.36 6.73
C ASN A 115 12.75 19.14 6.70
N ASN A 116 13.50 20.01 6.02
CA ASN A 116 14.95 19.92 5.85
C ASN A 116 15.41 18.51 5.40
N LEU A 117 14.73 17.96 4.39
CA LEU A 117 14.99 16.64 3.82
C LEU A 117 15.04 16.70 2.30
N ARG A 118 15.42 15.58 1.66
CA ARG A 118 15.36 15.42 0.21
C ARG A 118 14.68 14.10 -0.12
N LEU A 119 13.63 14.14 -0.93
CA LEU A 119 12.93 12.95 -1.37
C LEU A 119 13.74 12.23 -2.46
N PRO A 120 13.85 10.89 -2.41
CA PRO A 120 14.51 10.12 -3.46
C PRO A 120 13.86 10.33 -4.82
N GLY A 121 14.65 10.40 -5.89
CA GLY A 121 14.20 10.65 -7.26
C GLY A 121 13.07 9.73 -7.73
N SER A 122 13.13 8.42 -7.47
CA SER A 122 12.07 7.48 -7.87
C SER A 122 10.74 7.76 -7.14
N TYR A 123 10.79 8.03 -5.83
CA TYR A 123 9.61 8.41 -5.05
C TYR A 123 9.05 9.76 -5.48
N ARG A 124 9.94 10.72 -5.74
CA ARG A 124 9.58 12.03 -6.28
C ARG A 124 8.88 11.91 -7.63
N ASN A 125 9.35 11.04 -8.52
CA ASN A 125 8.71 10.79 -9.81
C ASN A 125 7.30 10.22 -9.66
N PHE A 126 7.10 9.31 -8.72
CA PHE A 126 5.78 8.81 -8.36
C PHE A 126 4.86 9.93 -7.92
N LEU A 127 5.28 10.78 -6.98
CA LEU A 127 4.46 11.90 -6.48
C LEU A 127 4.14 12.90 -7.59
N LEU A 128 5.10 13.27 -8.43
CA LEU A 128 4.87 14.16 -9.57
C LEU A 128 3.92 13.57 -10.62
N THR A 129 3.80 12.25 -10.69
CA THR A 129 2.92 11.59 -11.64
C THR A 129 1.52 11.38 -11.06
N ALA A 130 1.44 10.88 -9.83
CA ALA A 130 0.23 10.31 -9.25
C ALA A 130 0.03 10.62 -7.76
N GLY A 131 0.77 11.58 -7.21
CA GLY A 131 0.74 11.91 -5.77
C GLY A 131 -0.63 12.36 -5.24
N HIS A 132 -1.47 12.99 -6.07
CA HIS A 132 -2.84 13.39 -5.73
C HIS A 132 -3.92 12.43 -6.26
N GLY A 133 -3.52 11.38 -6.97
CA GLY A 133 -4.44 10.40 -7.53
C GLY A 133 -3.73 9.42 -8.46
N ALA A 134 -3.95 8.12 -8.20
CA ALA A 134 -3.39 7.01 -8.96
C ALA A 134 -4.47 6.04 -9.49
N GLY A 135 -5.72 6.52 -9.59
CA GLY A 135 -6.89 5.68 -9.91
C GLY A 135 -7.04 4.51 -8.94
N ARG A 136 -7.01 3.28 -9.46
CA ARG A 136 -7.17 2.05 -8.66
C ARG A 136 -5.85 1.45 -8.14
N LEU A 137 -4.69 2.02 -8.52
CA LEU A 137 -3.42 1.58 -7.97
C LEU A 137 -3.43 1.78 -6.45
N LEU A 138 -3.07 0.74 -5.69
CA LEU A 138 -2.95 0.80 -4.23
C LEU A 138 -4.22 1.28 -3.51
N HIS A 139 -5.40 1.07 -4.12
CA HIS A 139 -6.67 1.44 -3.51
C HIS A 139 -6.85 0.77 -2.13
N GLY A 140 -7.21 1.57 -1.12
CA GLY A 140 -7.29 1.12 0.28
C GLY A 140 -5.96 1.12 1.02
N THR A 141 -4.91 1.70 0.43
CA THR A 141 -3.62 1.95 1.06
C THR A 141 -3.37 3.45 1.09
N ASP A 142 -2.95 3.95 2.24
CA ASP A 142 -2.55 5.34 2.38
C ASP A 142 -1.16 5.50 1.76
N ILE A 143 -1.08 6.25 0.66
CA ILE A 143 0.16 6.50 -0.10
C ILE A 143 0.10 7.82 -0.89
N LEU A 144 -1.08 8.41 -1.02
CA LEU A 144 -1.24 9.70 -1.69
C LEU A 144 -0.73 10.83 -0.79
N TRP A 145 -0.33 11.92 -1.43
CA TRP A 145 0.35 13.06 -0.82
C TRP A 145 -0.32 13.59 0.44
N ASP A 146 -1.64 13.79 0.39
CA ASP A 146 -2.44 14.27 1.52
C ASP A 146 -2.32 13.37 2.76
N GLN A 147 -2.09 12.07 2.57
CA GLN A 147 -2.02 11.07 3.61
C GLN A 147 -0.59 10.88 4.12
N VAL A 148 0.39 10.90 3.22
CA VAL A 148 1.81 10.63 3.50
C VAL A 148 2.36 11.51 4.63
N THR A 149 1.94 12.78 4.68
CA THR A 149 2.46 13.75 5.66
C THR A 149 2.21 13.38 7.12
N SER A 150 1.22 12.52 7.41
CA SER A 150 0.91 12.04 8.77
C SER A 150 1.32 10.58 9.02
N LEU A 151 1.89 9.88 8.04
CA LEU A 151 2.12 8.43 8.17
C LEU A 151 3.23 8.07 9.16
N ARG A 152 4.18 8.97 9.40
CA ARG A 152 5.22 8.72 10.40
C ARG A 152 4.62 8.58 11.80
N GLU A 153 3.73 9.50 12.18
CA GLU A 153 3.03 9.45 13.47
C GLU A 153 2.21 8.15 13.59
N ALA A 154 1.43 7.81 12.57
CA ALA A 154 0.63 6.58 12.55
C ALA A 154 1.50 5.30 12.66
N ALA A 155 2.70 5.29 12.07
CA ALA A 155 3.62 4.16 12.18
C ALA A 155 4.24 4.04 13.58
N GLU A 156 4.59 5.17 14.20
CA GLU A 156 5.09 5.22 15.57
C GLU A 156 4.02 4.79 16.59
N GLU A 157 2.76 5.20 16.38
CA GLU A 157 1.60 4.74 17.16
C GLU A 157 1.42 3.23 17.03
N LEU A 158 1.44 2.68 15.81
CA LEU A 158 1.28 1.24 15.58
C LEU A 158 2.36 0.41 16.30
N LEU A 159 3.63 0.87 16.26
CA LEU A 159 4.73 0.21 16.96
C LEU A 159 4.51 0.26 18.48
N ALA A 160 4.08 1.40 19.02
CA ALA A 160 3.83 1.57 20.44
C ALA A 160 2.67 0.71 20.94
N GLU A 161 1.56 0.64 20.22
CA GLU A 161 0.39 -0.19 20.55
C GLU A 161 0.74 -1.69 20.60
N ASN A 162 1.67 -2.11 19.74
CA ASN A 162 2.16 -3.49 19.69
C ASN A 162 3.30 -3.80 20.66
N ASN A 163 3.71 -2.82 21.48
CA ASN A 163 4.85 -2.93 22.40
C ASN A 163 6.14 -3.35 21.67
N GLU A 164 6.32 -2.89 20.43
CA GLU A 164 7.52 -3.22 19.68
C GLU A 164 8.74 -2.48 20.23
N SER A 165 9.86 -3.19 20.28
CA SER A 165 11.14 -2.60 20.72
C SER A 165 11.85 -1.82 19.60
N PHE A 166 11.40 -2.02 18.36
CA PHE A 166 11.92 -1.31 17.20
C PHE A 166 11.45 0.15 17.20
N THR A 167 12.37 1.06 16.86
CA THR A 167 12.07 2.48 16.66
C THR A 167 12.48 2.89 15.25
N LEU A 168 11.62 3.66 14.58
CA LEU A 168 11.94 4.19 13.26
C LEU A 168 13.21 5.05 13.30
N PRO A 169 14.18 4.81 12.39
CA PRO A 169 15.32 5.69 12.21
C PRO A 169 14.90 7.15 11.97
N GLU A 170 15.77 8.09 12.34
CA GLU A 170 15.52 9.52 12.12
C GLU A 170 15.37 9.84 10.62
N ASP A 171 16.19 9.21 9.77
CA ASP A 171 16.16 9.37 8.32
C ASP A 171 15.15 8.44 7.62
N ALA A 172 14.30 7.73 8.37
CA ALA A 172 13.23 6.94 7.79
C ALA A 172 12.07 7.82 7.33
N PHE A 173 11.62 7.58 6.10
CA PHE A 173 10.45 8.20 5.53
C PHE A 173 9.36 7.14 5.30
N VAL A 174 8.29 7.22 6.08
CA VAL A 174 7.12 6.34 5.94
C VAL A 174 6.28 6.86 4.79
N PHE A 175 6.26 6.11 3.69
CA PHE A 175 5.55 6.52 2.48
C PHE A 175 4.23 5.77 2.28
N SER A 176 3.99 4.70 3.04
CA SER A 176 2.75 3.94 2.89
C SER A 176 2.28 3.28 4.19
N MET A 177 0.96 3.25 4.39
CA MET A 177 0.27 2.50 5.44
C MET A 177 -0.90 1.73 4.85
N HIS A 178 -0.96 0.44 5.14
CA HIS A 178 -2.04 -0.43 4.71
C HIS A 178 -2.96 -0.76 5.88
N GLN A 179 -4.13 -0.10 5.89
CA GLN A 179 -5.23 -0.32 6.83
C GLN A 179 -4.85 -0.29 8.32
N GLY A 180 -3.79 0.44 8.67
CA GLY A 180 -3.33 0.63 10.05
C GLY A 180 -2.58 -0.55 10.67
N TYR A 181 -2.35 -1.67 9.97
CA TYR A 181 -1.62 -2.83 10.53
C TYR A 181 -0.26 -3.07 9.88
N ALA A 182 0.05 -2.41 8.77
CA ALA A 182 1.34 -2.53 8.11
C ALA A 182 1.76 -1.20 7.52
N PHE A 183 3.02 -0.81 7.72
CA PHE A 183 3.58 0.37 7.06
C PHE A 183 4.84 0.02 6.30
N MET A 184 5.14 0.83 5.27
CA MET A 184 6.36 0.75 4.51
C MET A 184 7.12 2.07 4.58
N TYR A 185 8.45 1.95 4.64
CA TYR A 185 9.35 3.09 4.68
C TYR A 185 10.61 2.82 3.88
N PHE A 186 11.32 3.88 3.53
CA PHE A 186 12.69 3.83 3.03
C PHE A 186 13.57 4.78 3.84
N LEU A 187 14.88 4.67 3.68
CA LEU A 187 15.83 5.60 4.27
C LEU A 187 16.15 6.71 3.27
N LEU A 188 16.05 7.96 3.71
CA LEU A 188 16.38 9.14 2.88
C LEU A 188 17.86 9.17 2.49
N SER A 189 18.71 8.48 3.26
CA SER A 189 20.14 8.34 2.98
C SER A 189 20.47 7.28 1.91
N ASP A 190 19.51 6.44 1.50
CA ASP A 190 19.72 5.30 0.60
C ASP A 190 19.54 5.65 -0.89
N GLY A 191 20.10 6.79 -1.29
CA GLY A 191 20.18 7.21 -2.70
C GLY A 191 18.83 7.60 -3.34
N GLU A 192 18.80 7.62 -4.67
CA GLU A 192 17.64 8.11 -5.45
C GLU A 192 16.53 7.06 -5.63
N ASN A 193 16.84 5.78 -5.40
CA ASN A 193 15.90 4.66 -5.53
C ASN A 193 16.13 3.65 -4.39
N PRO A 194 15.73 4.00 -3.16
CA PRO A 194 16.13 3.29 -1.95
C PRO A 194 15.40 1.97 -1.79
N ALA A 195 15.97 1.06 -1.01
CA ALA A 195 15.30 -0.15 -0.57
C ALA A 195 14.05 0.16 0.27
N VAL A 196 13.03 -0.70 0.16
CA VAL A 196 11.79 -0.57 0.94
C VAL A 196 11.77 -1.59 2.06
N TYR A 197 11.50 -1.11 3.25
CA TYR A 197 11.28 -1.90 4.45
C TYR A 197 9.80 -1.91 4.79
N MET A 198 9.33 -3.03 5.33
CA MET A 198 7.94 -3.21 5.74
C MET A 198 7.88 -3.75 7.15
N TYR A 199 7.06 -3.11 7.97
CA TYR A 199 6.60 -3.66 9.24
C TYR A 199 5.16 -4.16 9.08
N VAL A 200 4.86 -5.28 9.73
CA VAL A 200 3.50 -5.80 9.88
C VAL A 200 3.26 -6.03 11.38
N GLU A 201 2.05 -5.73 11.84
CA GLU A 201 1.62 -5.95 13.21
C GLU A 201 2.05 -7.32 13.75
N GLY A 202 2.77 -7.32 14.88
CA GLY A 202 3.24 -8.53 15.55
C GLY A 202 4.43 -9.22 14.89
N SER A 203 5.04 -8.63 13.85
CA SER A 203 6.24 -9.19 13.19
C SER A 203 7.54 -8.95 13.96
N GLY A 204 7.55 -8.11 15.01
CA GLY A 204 8.74 -7.79 15.79
C GLY A 204 9.57 -6.68 15.17
N VAL A 205 10.24 -6.99 14.05
CA VAL A 205 11.14 -6.04 13.36
C VAL A 205 10.76 -5.90 11.89
N PRO A 206 10.88 -4.69 11.31
CA PRO A 206 10.67 -4.53 9.88
C PRO A 206 11.63 -5.39 9.06
N ARG A 207 11.14 -5.96 7.97
CA ARG A 207 11.95 -6.69 6.99
C ARG A 207 12.19 -5.82 5.75
N LYS A 208 13.32 -6.01 5.08
CA LYS A 208 13.52 -5.50 3.73
C LYS A 208 12.55 -6.25 2.79
N ALA A 209 11.55 -5.55 2.28
CA ALA A 209 10.48 -6.13 1.45
C ALA A 209 10.81 -6.04 -0.04
N TYR A 210 11.42 -4.94 -0.47
CA TYR A 210 11.83 -4.72 -1.85
C TYR A 210 13.24 -4.18 -1.94
N SER A 211 13.93 -4.51 -3.04
CA SER A 211 15.29 -4.04 -3.31
C SER A 211 15.35 -2.54 -3.59
N SER A 212 14.26 -1.95 -4.08
CA SER A 212 14.13 -0.53 -4.42
C SER A 212 12.65 -0.07 -4.38
N PHE A 213 12.41 1.24 -4.40
CA PHE A 213 11.06 1.80 -4.49
C PHE A 213 10.41 1.51 -5.85
N ASP A 214 11.17 1.55 -6.94
CA ASP A 214 10.66 1.15 -8.26
C ASP A 214 10.26 -0.33 -8.29
N ALA A 215 11.04 -1.22 -7.65
CA ALA A 215 10.69 -2.63 -7.54
C ALA A 215 9.36 -2.83 -6.79
N PHE A 216 9.12 -2.05 -5.73
CA PHE A 216 7.83 -2.01 -5.05
C PHE A 216 6.69 -1.60 -6.02
N LEU A 217 6.83 -0.48 -6.73
CA LEU A 217 5.79 0.00 -7.64
C LEU A 217 5.50 -0.99 -8.77
N LEU A 218 6.53 -1.58 -9.38
CA LEU A 218 6.38 -2.55 -10.45
C LEU A 218 5.62 -3.80 -9.99
N GLU A 219 5.92 -4.30 -8.79
CA GLU A 219 5.22 -5.46 -8.23
C GLU A 219 3.74 -5.11 -7.95
N GLU A 220 3.44 -3.93 -7.42
CA GLU A 220 2.05 -3.49 -7.19
C GLU A 220 1.24 -3.34 -8.47
N LEU A 221 1.87 -2.83 -9.54
CA LEU A 221 1.27 -2.77 -10.86
C LEU A 221 0.97 -4.19 -11.40
N LYS A 222 1.93 -5.10 -11.27
CA LYS A 222 1.78 -6.51 -11.68
C LYS A 222 0.65 -7.21 -10.92
N LEU A 223 0.63 -7.08 -9.59
CA LEU A 223 -0.43 -7.65 -8.73
C LEU A 223 -1.80 -7.08 -9.08
N HIS A 224 -1.89 -5.79 -9.45
CA HIS A 224 -3.14 -5.23 -9.93
C HIS A 224 -3.60 -5.89 -11.25
N SER A 225 -2.70 -6.03 -12.22
CA SER A 225 -2.98 -6.69 -13.50
C SER A 225 -3.48 -8.13 -13.31
N GLU A 226 -2.85 -8.92 -12.45
CA GLU A 226 -3.26 -10.30 -12.13
C GLU A 226 -4.66 -10.37 -11.51
N ARG A 227 -4.99 -9.47 -10.57
CA ARG A 227 -6.32 -9.40 -9.94
C ARG A 227 -7.43 -9.04 -10.94
N GLN A 228 -7.14 -8.29 -12.00
CA GLN A 228 -8.11 -8.01 -13.05
C GLN A 228 -8.34 -9.25 -13.93
N ASN A 229 -7.26 -9.92 -14.33
CA ASN A 229 -7.35 -11.09 -15.21
C ASN A 229 -8.05 -12.27 -14.52
N GLY A 230 -7.73 -12.54 -13.25
CA GLY A 230 -8.36 -13.62 -12.47
C GLY A 230 -9.86 -13.45 -12.23
N LYS A 231 -10.39 -12.22 -12.28
CA LYS A 231 -11.84 -11.95 -12.20
C LYS A 231 -12.57 -12.23 -13.52
N SER A 232 -11.85 -12.21 -14.65
CA SER A 232 -12.43 -12.47 -15.98
C SER A 232 -12.60 -13.96 -16.28
N GLU A 233 -11.81 -14.84 -15.65
CA GLU A 233 -11.87 -16.29 -15.86
C GLU A 233 -12.94 -17.00 -15.01
N THR A 234 -13.51 -16.30 -14.01
CA THR A 234 -14.55 -16.83 -13.11
C THR A 234 -15.95 -16.28 -13.39
N ALA A 235 -16.16 -15.58 -14.51
CA ALA A 235 -17.43 -14.95 -14.89
C ALA A 235 -18.14 -15.72 -16.02
#